data_AF-A0AA39QXV9-F1
#
_entry.id   AF-A0AA39QXV9-F1
#
_cell.length_a   1.000
_cell.length_b   1.000
_cell.length_c   1.000
_cell.angle_alpha   90.00
_cell.angle_beta   90.00
_cell.angle_gamma   90.00
#
_symmetry.space_group_name_H-M   'P 1'
#
loop_
_entity.id
_entity.type
_entity.pdbx_description
1 polymer ?
#
loop_
_entity_poly.entity_id
_entity_poly.type
_entity_poly.pdbx_seq_one_letter_code
_entity_poly.pdbx_strand_id
1 'polypeptide(L)'
;MRPCGLPTVPRWWVRWPAQVWQVTRQRFVRRSYLNLLLVFVPLAIAAVVTPMAPDIVLTFNFLAIIPVSGLVHLAGEDLSANLSRTHGKLLVAFSDNLVELVVGIVALCKGEIYLVQVSVIGSSLCYSLLIMGSCFLAHGMRNYLCGAMCIALYAIIALAAFLEP
;
A
#
# COMPACT_ATOMS: atom_id res chain seq x y z
N MET A 1 18.51 -11.91 30.89
CA MET A 1 19.71 -12.74 30.74
C MET A 1 19.78 -13.22 29.30
N ARG A 2 20.77 -12.79 28.51
CA ARG A 2 21.05 -13.34 27.16
C ARG A 2 22.13 -14.42 27.32
N PRO A 3 21.98 -15.63 26.76
CA PRO A 3 23.06 -16.60 26.80
C PRO A 3 24.15 -16.23 25.77
N CYS A 4 25.40 -16.26 26.23
CA CYS A 4 26.60 -16.02 25.43
C CYS A 4 27.04 -17.29 24.69
N GLY A 5 27.65 -17.09 23.51
CA GLY A 5 28.64 -18.02 22.94
C GLY A 5 28.18 -18.86 21.74
N LEU A 6 28.36 -18.32 20.53
CA LEU A 6 28.72 -19.07 19.33
C LEU A 6 29.35 -18.11 18.32
N PRO A 7 30.48 -18.45 17.67
CA PRO A 7 31.08 -17.61 16.63
C PRO A 7 30.08 -17.46 15.49
N THR A 8 29.60 -16.23 15.28
CA THR A 8 28.63 -15.92 14.22
C THR A 8 29.34 -15.98 12.88
N VAL A 9 29.38 -17.16 12.26
CA VAL A 9 29.62 -17.25 10.81
C VAL A 9 28.60 -16.33 10.12
N PRO A 10 29.03 -15.32 9.34
CA PRO A 10 28.11 -14.36 8.74
C PRO A 10 27.45 -15.02 7.52
N ARG A 11 26.57 -15.99 7.76
CA ARG A 11 25.68 -16.58 6.74
C ARG A 11 24.48 -15.65 6.53
N TRP A 12 24.77 -14.38 6.26
CA TRP A 12 23.77 -13.36 5.98
C TRP A 12 22.88 -13.80 4.80
N TRP A 13 23.46 -14.44 3.79
CA TRP A 13 22.79 -15.05 2.64
C TRP A 13 21.76 -16.14 2.96
N VAL A 14 21.84 -16.79 4.14
CA VAL A 14 20.91 -17.87 4.52
C VAL A 14 19.87 -17.36 5.53
N ARG A 15 20.27 -16.45 6.42
CA ARG A 15 19.35 -15.85 7.40
C ARG A 15 18.41 -14.85 6.75
N TRP A 16 18.89 -13.98 5.87
CA TRP A 16 18.03 -13.01 5.19
C TRP A 16 16.82 -13.65 4.48
N PRO A 17 16.98 -14.65 3.60
CA PRO A 17 15.83 -15.25 2.92
C PRO A 17 14.96 -16.08 3.86
N ALA A 18 15.53 -16.78 4.86
CA ALA A 18 14.74 -17.53 5.84
C ALA A 18 13.94 -16.61 6.78
N GLN A 19 14.50 -15.47 7.15
CA GLN A 19 13.90 -14.49 8.05
C GLN A 19 12.87 -13.63 7.30
N VAL A 20 13.15 -13.25 6.05
CA VAL A 20 12.15 -12.73 5.11
C VAL A 20 11.01 -13.73 4.97
N TRP A 21 11.30 -15.00 4.64
CA TRP A 21 10.29 -16.05 4.50
C TRP A 21 9.45 -16.25 5.76
N GLN A 22 10.05 -16.23 6.96
CA GLN A 22 9.32 -16.41 8.22
C GLN A 22 8.44 -15.21 8.56
N VAL A 23 8.92 -13.98 8.34
CA VAL A 23 8.15 -12.74 8.57
C VAL A 23 7.04 -12.59 7.53
N THR A 24 7.33 -12.90 6.26
CA THR A 24 6.35 -12.99 5.18
C THR A 24 5.29 -14.05 5.51
N ARG A 25 5.68 -15.27 5.90
CA ARG A 25 4.76 -16.36 6.25
C ARG A 25 3.82 -16.02 7.40
N GLN A 26 4.32 -15.41 8.48
CA GLN A 26 3.49 -15.05 9.63
C GLN A 26 2.47 -13.95 9.33
N ARG A 27 2.78 -13.05 8.37
CA ARG A 27 1.88 -11.95 7.95
C ARG A 27 0.91 -12.36 6.85
N PHE A 28 1.34 -13.22 5.93
CA PHE A 28 0.50 -13.86 4.92
C PHE A 28 -0.67 -14.61 5.54
N VAL A 29 -0.43 -15.39 6.60
CA VAL A 29 -1.47 -16.25 7.19
C VAL A 29 -2.61 -15.46 7.85
N ARG A 30 -2.41 -14.17 8.21
CA ARG A 30 -3.45 -13.34 8.83
C ARG A 30 -4.38 -12.61 7.85
N ARG A 31 -4.10 -12.56 6.53
CA ARG A 31 -5.02 -11.98 5.54
C ARG A 31 -5.23 -12.91 4.35
N SER A 32 -6.25 -13.79 4.46
CA SER A 32 -6.57 -14.81 3.45
C SER A 32 -6.83 -14.26 2.04
N TYR A 33 -7.36 -13.02 1.92
CA TYR A 33 -7.72 -12.42 0.63
C TYR A 33 -6.53 -11.85 -0.16
N LEU A 34 -5.50 -11.31 0.53
CA LEU A 34 -4.32 -10.75 -0.14
C LEU A 34 -3.36 -11.83 -0.63
N ASN A 35 -3.33 -12.99 0.03
CA ASN A 35 -2.55 -14.14 -0.43
C ASN A 35 -3.01 -14.65 -1.79
N LEU A 36 -4.30 -14.55 -2.08
CA LEU A 36 -4.86 -14.97 -3.36
C LEU A 36 -4.31 -14.10 -4.50
N LEU A 37 -4.21 -12.79 -4.28
CA LEU A 37 -3.66 -11.86 -5.26
C LEU A 37 -2.15 -11.99 -5.43
N LEU A 38 -1.44 -12.60 -4.48
CA LEU A 38 0.00 -12.75 -4.62
C LEU A 38 0.42 -13.69 -5.75
N VAL A 39 -0.49 -14.57 -6.18
CA VAL A 39 -0.31 -15.41 -7.37
C VAL A 39 -0.13 -14.55 -8.63
N PHE A 40 -0.64 -13.32 -8.66
CA PHE A 40 -0.42 -12.40 -9.79
C PHE A 40 1.02 -11.90 -9.91
N VAL A 41 1.84 -11.96 -8.85
CA VAL A 41 3.25 -11.55 -8.91
C VAL A 41 4.08 -12.44 -9.84
N PRO A 42 4.14 -13.78 -9.66
CA PRO A 42 4.83 -14.64 -10.61
C PRO A 42 4.16 -14.67 -11.99
N LEU A 43 2.83 -14.51 -12.06
CA LEU A 43 2.13 -14.39 -13.34
C LEU A 43 2.54 -13.12 -14.12
N ALA A 44 2.69 -11.98 -13.44
CA ALA A 44 3.14 -10.74 -14.06
C ALA A 44 4.56 -10.86 -14.61
N ILE A 45 5.46 -11.54 -13.89
CA ILE A 45 6.82 -11.84 -14.36
C ILE A 45 6.77 -12.78 -15.57
N ALA A 46 5.97 -13.85 -15.51
CA ALA A 46 5.80 -14.79 -16.61
C ALA A 46 5.24 -14.10 -17.86
N ALA A 47 4.30 -13.17 -17.70
CA ALA A 47 3.69 -12.40 -18.77
C ALA A 47 4.65 -11.45 -19.50
N VAL A 48 5.83 -11.14 -18.93
CA VAL A 48 6.90 -10.42 -19.63
C VAL A 48 7.72 -11.37 -20.51
N VAL A 49 7.88 -12.62 -20.07
CA VAL A 49 8.67 -13.64 -20.80
C VAL A 49 7.87 -14.26 -21.94
N THR A 50 6.57 -14.45 -21.75
CA THR A 50 5.65 -14.88 -22.80
C THR A 50 5.08 -13.64 -23.50
N PRO A 51 5.15 -13.50 -24.83
CA PRO A 51 4.60 -12.35 -25.55
C PRO A 51 3.06 -12.36 -25.54
N MET A 52 2.47 -12.02 -24.40
CA MET A 52 1.03 -11.88 -24.21
C MET A 52 0.55 -10.50 -24.69
N ALA A 53 -0.76 -10.36 -24.90
CA ALA A 53 -1.37 -9.08 -25.25
C ALA A 53 -1.06 -8.00 -24.18
N PRO A 54 -0.79 -6.75 -24.60
CA PRO A 54 -0.40 -5.67 -23.68
C PRO A 54 -1.43 -5.41 -22.58
N ASP A 55 -2.71 -5.59 -22.87
CA ASP A 55 -3.81 -5.41 -21.92
C ASP A 55 -3.76 -6.43 -20.76
N ILE A 56 -3.36 -7.66 -21.07
CA ILE A 56 -3.24 -8.75 -20.09
C ILE A 56 -2.03 -8.51 -19.18
N VAL A 57 -0.90 -8.12 -19.78
CA VAL A 57 0.32 -7.77 -19.05
C VAL A 57 0.04 -6.62 -18.10
N LEU A 58 -0.68 -5.59 -18.56
CA LEU A 58 -1.07 -4.45 -17.75
C LEU A 58 -1.94 -4.88 -16.56
N THR A 59 -2.97 -5.70 -16.81
CA THR A 59 -3.90 -6.18 -15.79
C THR A 59 -3.20 -7.01 -14.70
N PHE A 60 -2.33 -7.94 -15.09
CA PHE A 60 -1.57 -8.74 -14.12
C PHE A 60 -0.61 -7.89 -13.29
N ASN A 61 0.06 -6.90 -13.88
CA ASN A 61 0.89 -5.97 -13.14
C ASN A 61 0.06 -5.12 -12.15
N PHE A 62 -1.11 -4.62 -12.55
CA PHE A 62 -2.00 -3.88 -11.64
C PHE A 62 -2.47 -4.75 -10.47
N LEU A 63 -2.90 -5.98 -10.73
CA LEU A 63 -3.34 -6.90 -9.66
C LEU A 63 -2.19 -7.31 -8.74
N ALA A 64 -0.96 -7.41 -9.26
CA ALA A 64 0.24 -7.69 -8.48
C ALA A 64 0.63 -6.52 -7.55
N ILE A 65 0.38 -5.27 -7.95
CA ILE A 65 0.68 -4.08 -7.15
C ILE A 65 -0.16 -4.05 -5.86
N ILE A 66 -1.42 -4.48 -5.91
CA ILE A 66 -2.35 -4.45 -4.75
C ILE A 66 -1.77 -5.15 -3.50
N PRO A 67 -1.38 -6.43 -3.53
CA PRO A 67 -0.83 -7.10 -2.36
C PRO A 67 0.59 -6.63 -2.04
N VAL A 68 1.39 -6.25 -3.06
CA VAL A 68 2.77 -5.74 -2.86
C VAL A 68 2.76 -4.42 -2.08
N SER A 69 1.81 -3.53 -2.36
CA SER A 69 1.62 -2.28 -1.62
C SER A 69 1.44 -2.51 -0.12
N GLY A 70 0.57 -3.47 0.24
CA GLY A 70 0.37 -3.84 1.64
C GLY A 70 1.62 -4.41 2.32
N LEU A 71 2.46 -5.16 1.59
CA LEU A 71 3.73 -5.69 2.12
C LEU A 71 4.75 -4.59 2.39
N VAL A 72 4.84 -3.61 1.49
CA VAL A 72 5.72 -2.45 1.64
C VAL A 72 5.29 -1.61 2.84
N HIS A 73 3.99 -1.34 2.98
CA HIS A 73 3.45 -0.61 4.14
C HIS A 73 3.84 -1.27 5.47
N LEU A 74 3.60 -2.59 5.60
CA LEU A 74 3.95 -3.36 6.80
C LEU A 74 5.46 -3.37 7.08
N ALA A 75 6.29 -3.45 6.04
CA ALA A 75 7.74 -3.35 6.17
C ALA A 75 8.17 -1.95 6.64
N GLY A 76 7.47 -0.90 6.19
CA GLY A 76 7.65 0.47 6.65
C GLY A 76 7.32 0.63 8.13
N GLU A 77 6.21 0.09 8.60
CA GLU A 77 5.82 0.13 10.01
C GLU A 77 6.87 -0.56 10.91
N ASP A 78 7.34 -1.74 10.51
CA ASP A 78 8.40 -2.45 11.24
C ASP A 78 9.71 -1.68 11.30
N LEU A 79 10.11 -1.12 10.17
CA LEU A 79 11.34 -0.36 10.09
C LEU A 79 11.20 0.85 11.00
N SER A 80 10.09 1.58 10.89
CA SER A 80 9.77 2.77 11.68
C SER A 80 9.81 2.53 13.19
N ALA A 81 9.44 1.32 13.65
CA ALA A 81 9.47 0.96 15.07
C ALA A 81 10.88 0.96 15.68
N ASN A 82 11.92 0.88 14.84
CA ASN A 82 13.32 0.94 15.26
C ASN A 82 13.94 2.34 15.13
N LEU A 83 13.21 3.33 14.60
CA LEU A 83 13.68 4.72 14.46
C LEU A 83 13.17 5.62 15.59
N SER A 84 13.77 6.82 15.69
CA SER A 84 13.26 7.90 16.54
C SER A 84 11.88 8.40 16.06
N ARG A 85 11.08 8.97 16.97
CA ARG A 85 9.68 9.37 16.74
C ARG A 85 9.44 10.15 15.45
N THR A 86 10.32 11.09 15.12
CA THR A 86 10.17 11.94 13.93
C THR A 86 10.47 11.17 12.64
N HIS A 87 11.60 10.45 12.59
CA HIS A 87 11.98 9.68 11.40
C HIS A 87 11.07 8.47 11.18
N GLY A 88 10.58 7.84 12.25
CA GLY A 88 9.61 6.76 12.15
C GLY A 88 8.29 7.22 11.52
N LYS A 89 7.76 8.37 11.94
CA LYS A 89 6.55 8.95 11.34
C LYS A 89 6.72 9.31 9.87
N LEU A 90 7.87 9.88 9.50
CA LEU A 90 8.19 10.17 8.10
C LEU A 90 8.21 8.88 7.27
N LEU A 91 8.87 7.84 7.76
CA LEU A 91 9.04 6.59 7.03
C LEU A 91 7.71 5.85 6.77
N VAL A 92 6.79 5.87 7.74
CA VAL A 92 5.42 5.35 7.53
C VAL A 92 4.69 6.17 6.47
N ALA A 93 4.71 7.50 6.57
CA ALA A 93 4.06 8.36 5.59
C ALA A 93 4.61 8.17 4.15
N PHE A 94 5.92 7.94 4.01
CA PHE A 94 6.53 7.58 2.72
C PHE A 94 6.08 6.20 2.23
N SER A 95 5.99 5.22 3.13
CA SER A 95 5.62 3.84 2.77
C SER A 95 4.17 3.75 2.28
N ASP A 96 3.28 4.55 2.86
CA ASP A 96 1.86 4.63 2.49
C ASP A 96 1.65 5.14 1.06
N ASN A 97 2.53 6.05 0.62
CA ASN A 97 2.46 6.69 -0.69
C ASN A 97 3.56 6.20 -1.65
N LEU A 98 4.38 5.21 -1.25
CA LEU A 98 5.56 4.78 -2.00
C LEU A 98 5.18 4.26 -3.39
N VAL A 99 4.13 3.46 -3.46
CA VAL A 99 3.68 2.85 -4.72
C VAL A 99 3.25 3.92 -5.71
N GLU A 100 2.47 4.90 -5.27
CA GLU A 100 2.03 6.02 -6.09
C GLU A 100 3.21 6.88 -6.55
N LEU A 101 4.15 7.17 -5.64
CA LEU A 101 5.36 7.92 -5.95
C LEU A 101 6.23 7.20 -6.98
N VAL A 102 6.46 5.89 -6.82
CA VAL A 102 7.30 5.10 -7.74
C VAL A 102 6.65 5.01 -9.13
N VAL A 103 5.34 4.74 -9.20
CA VAL A 103 4.62 4.69 -10.49
C VAL A 103 4.65 6.07 -11.17
N GLY A 104 4.48 7.15 -10.41
CA GLY A 104 4.59 8.52 -10.91
C GLY A 104 5.98 8.85 -11.44
N ILE A 105 7.05 8.51 -10.71
CA ILE A 105 8.44 8.73 -11.15
C ILE A 105 8.73 7.93 -12.43
N VAL A 106 8.32 6.66 -12.49
CA VAL A 106 8.52 5.83 -13.70
C VAL A 106 7.79 6.41 -14.90
N ALA A 107 6.58 6.94 -14.73
CA ALA A 107 5.84 7.59 -15.80
C ALA A 107 6.50 8.92 -16.24
N LEU A 108 7.01 9.72 -15.30
CA LEU A 108 7.78 10.93 -15.60
C LEU A 108 9.06 10.62 -16.37
N CYS A 109 9.80 9.57 -16.00
CA CYS A 109 10.98 9.13 -16.73
C CYS A 109 10.68 8.70 -18.17
N LYS A 110 9.44 8.30 -18.47
CA LYS A 110 8.96 7.98 -19.81
C LYS A 110 8.41 9.19 -20.57
N GLY A 111 8.36 10.38 -19.96
CA GLY A 111 7.79 11.59 -20.56
C GLY A 111 6.26 11.68 -20.48
N GLU A 112 5.60 10.76 -19.75
CA GLU A 112 4.14 10.67 -19.65
C GLU A 112 3.58 11.60 -18.57
N ILE A 113 3.78 12.91 -18.72
CA ILE A 113 3.37 13.91 -17.73
C ILE A 113 1.84 13.91 -17.53
N TYR A 114 1.08 13.70 -18.61
CA TYR A 114 -0.37 13.62 -18.54
C TYR A 114 -0.85 12.46 -17.64
N LEU A 115 -0.23 11.29 -17.77
CA LEU A 115 -0.56 10.12 -16.96
C LEU A 115 -0.34 10.38 -15.46
N VAL A 116 0.74 11.10 -15.14
CA VAL A 116 1.10 11.46 -13.76
C VAL A 116 0.06 12.41 -13.18
N GLN A 117 -0.32 13.46 -13.90
CA GLN A 117 -1.33 14.42 -13.45
C GLN A 117 -2.68 13.74 -13.21
N VAL A 118 -3.13 12.90 -14.14
CA VAL A 118 -4.39 12.15 -14.00
C VAL A 118 -4.32 11.17 -12.83
N SER A 119 -3.17 10.53 -12.58
CA SER A 119 -3.01 9.59 -11.47
C SER A 119 -3.12 10.26 -10.10
N VAL A 120 -2.52 11.45 -9.92
CA VAL A 120 -2.55 12.21 -8.65
C VAL A 120 -3.94 12.77 -8.36
N ILE A 121 -4.63 13.27 -9.38
CA ILE A 121 -6.03 13.71 -9.23
C ILE A 121 -6.92 12.50 -8.92
N GLY A 122 -6.71 11.38 -9.61
CA GLY A 122 -7.44 10.13 -9.43
C GLY A 122 -7.29 9.55 -8.03
N SER A 123 -6.08 9.50 -7.48
CA SER A 123 -5.82 8.98 -6.12
C SER A 123 -6.50 9.83 -5.05
N SER A 124 -6.40 11.15 -5.13
CA SER A 124 -7.05 12.09 -4.22
C SER A 124 -8.59 11.99 -4.25
N LEU A 125 -9.17 11.85 -5.45
CA LEU A 125 -10.60 11.62 -5.61
C LEU A 125 -11.03 10.26 -5.04
N CYS A 126 -10.25 9.20 -5.21
CA CYS A 126 -10.56 7.89 -4.62
C CYS A 126 -10.56 7.94 -3.09
N TYR A 127 -9.60 8.64 -2.45
CA TYR A 127 -9.61 8.84 -1.00
C TYR A 127 -10.86 9.59 -0.53
N SER A 128 -11.22 10.67 -1.23
CA SER A 128 -12.30 11.56 -0.80
C SER A 128 -13.70 11.03 -1.13
N LEU A 129 -13.89 10.35 -2.25
CA LEU A 129 -15.21 9.89 -2.72
C LEU A 129 -15.42 8.39 -2.50
N LEU A 130 -14.46 7.56 -2.88
CA LEU A 130 -14.62 6.11 -2.83
C LEU A 130 -14.54 5.59 -1.40
N ILE A 131 -13.49 5.95 -0.67
CA ILE A 131 -13.29 5.48 0.71
C ILE A 131 -14.36 6.07 1.64
N MET A 132 -14.53 7.40 1.64
CA MET A 132 -15.56 8.06 2.45
C MET A 132 -16.98 7.61 2.07
N GLY A 133 -17.29 7.52 0.78
CA GLY A 133 -18.59 7.05 0.29
C GLY A 133 -18.88 5.60 0.68
N SER A 134 -17.88 4.71 0.59
CA SER A 134 -18.02 3.32 1.04
C SER A 134 -18.24 3.20 2.54
N CYS A 135 -17.60 4.05 3.34
CA CYS A 135 -17.84 4.14 4.78
C CYS A 135 -19.28 4.56 5.08
N PHE A 136 -19.84 5.54 4.35
CA PHE A 136 -21.22 5.98 4.54
C PHE A 136 -22.22 4.89 4.15
N LEU A 137 -21.98 4.17 3.06
CA LEU A 137 -22.81 3.03 2.65
C LEU A 137 -22.76 1.90 3.68
N ALA A 138 -21.56 1.49 4.10
CA ALA A 138 -21.36 0.39 5.04
C ALA A 138 -21.93 0.69 6.44
N HIS A 139 -21.76 1.92 6.95
CA HIS A 139 -22.27 2.32 8.26
C HIS A 139 -23.75 2.71 8.22
N GLY A 140 -24.22 3.34 7.14
CA GLY A 140 -25.62 3.73 6.96
C GLY A 140 -26.58 2.54 6.92
N MET A 141 -26.13 1.38 6.43
CA MET A 141 -26.92 0.15 6.44
C MET A 141 -27.03 -0.51 7.82
N ARG A 142 -26.15 -0.16 8.79
CA ARG A 142 -26.03 -0.88 10.07
C ARG A 142 -26.37 -0.03 11.29
N ASN A 143 -26.05 1.26 11.32
CA ASN A 143 -26.31 2.16 12.45
C ASN A 143 -26.45 3.62 11.98
N TYR A 144 -27.65 4.20 12.12
CA TYR A 144 -27.92 5.60 11.71
C TYR A 144 -27.09 6.65 12.48
N LEU A 145 -26.68 6.38 13.73
CA LEU A 145 -25.89 7.33 14.55
C LEU A 145 -24.46 7.56 14.03
N CYS A 146 -23.76 6.49 13.58
CA CYS A 146 -22.40 6.63 13.02
C CYS A 146 -22.44 7.30 11.65
N GLY A 147 -23.46 6.99 10.84
CA GLY A 147 -23.68 7.69 9.57
C GLY A 147 -23.93 9.19 9.76
N ALA A 148 -24.69 9.57 10.80
CA ALA A 148 -24.93 10.98 11.13
C ALA A 148 -23.65 11.74 11.54
N MET A 149 -22.74 11.13 12.32
CA MET A 149 -21.44 11.73 12.64
C MET A 149 -20.57 11.93 11.39
N CYS A 150 -20.60 10.96 10.49
CA CYS A 150 -19.91 10.97 9.21
C CYS A 150 -20.41 12.09 8.27
N ILE A 151 -21.73 12.26 8.17
CA ILE A 151 -22.36 13.35 7.41
C ILE A 151 -22.06 14.71 8.05
N ALA A 152 -22.11 14.81 9.39
CA ALA A 152 -21.76 16.03 10.11
C ALA A 152 -20.29 16.43 9.88
N LEU A 153 -19.37 15.46 9.90
CA LEU A 153 -17.96 15.70 9.61
C LEU A 153 -17.75 16.18 8.16
N TYR A 154 -18.44 15.57 7.19
CA TYR A 154 -18.36 15.98 5.79
C TYR A 154 -18.94 17.39 5.58
N ALA A 155 -20.05 17.71 6.26
CA ALA A 155 -20.61 19.06 6.27
C ALA A 155 -19.64 20.08 6.88
N ILE A 156 -18.93 19.73 7.97
CA ILE A 156 -17.90 20.59 8.58
C ILE A 156 -16.72 20.81 7.63
N ILE A 157 -16.22 19.75 6.97
CA ILE A 157 -15.12 19.84 6.00
C ILE A 157 -15.53 20.70 4.79
N ALA A 158 -16.74 20.47 4.24
CA ALA A 158 -17.26 21.26 3.13
C ALA A 158 -17.49 22.72 3.53
N LEU A 159 -17.98 22.99 4.74
CA LEU A 159 -18.16 24.34 5.27
C LEU A 159 -16.80 25.04 5.48
N ALA A 160 -15.80 24.33 6.02
CA ALA A 160 -14.45 24.85 6.20
C ALA A 160 -13.77 25.18 4.86
N ALA A 161 -13.92 24.29 3.85
CA ALA A 161 -13.44 24.54 2.50
C ALA A 161 -14.15 25.72 1.79
N PHE A 162 -15.34 26.10 2.25
CA PHE A 162 -16.09 27.25 1.74
C PHE A 162 -15.86 28.54 2.56
N LEU A 163 -15.33 28.41 3.80
CA LEU A 163 -15.04 29.53 4.70
C LEU A 163 -13.59 30.01 4.65
N GLU A 164 -12.69 29.29 3.99
CA GLU A 164 -11.36 29.80 3.63
C GLU A 164 -11.43 30.41 2.22
N PRO A 165 -11.50 31.76 2.09
CA PRO A 165 -11.47 32.47 0.80
C PRO A 165 -10.08 32.52 0.16
#